data_AF-A0A8A2UF76-F1
#
_entry.id   AF-A0A8A2UF76-F1
#
_cell.length_a   1.000
_cell.length_b   1.000
_cell.length_c   1.000
_cell.angle_alpha   90.00
_cell.angle_beta   90.00
_cell.angle_gamma   90.00
#
_symmetry.space_group_name_H-M   'P 1'
#
loop_
_entity.id
_entity.type
_entity.pdbx_description
1 polymer ?
#
loop_
_entity_poly.entity_id
_entity_poly.type
_entity_poly.pdbx_seq_one_letter_code
_entity_poly.pdbx_strand_id
1 'polypeptide(L)'
;MKQPGGWMQLPTDNQILEALTTGLDLKPSTIAHNIGKARTTVQERLPVLVEYGLIEKVDDAGYYQITPEGEAYLEGNLDADDLEPDTE
;
A
#
# COMPACT_ATOMS: atom_id res chain seq x y z
N MET A 1 -7.28 -1.25 -16.21
CA MET A 1 -6.77 -2.47 -15.53
C MET A 1 -5.57 -2.03 -14.70
N LYS A 2 -5.33 -2.60 -13.52
CA LYS A 2 -4.16 -2.23 -12.71
C LYS A 2 -2.85 -2.52 -13.47
N GLN A 3 -1.89 -1.62 -13.38
CA GLN A 3 -0.57 -1.71 -14.03
C GLN A 3 0.51 -1.79 -12.94
N PRO A 4 0.77 -2.99 -12.40
CA PRO A 4 1.70 -3.17 -11.28
C PRO A 4 3.14 -2.95 -11.72
N GLY A 5 3.90 -2.20 -10.92
CA GLY A 5 5.32 -1.98 -11.17
C GLY A 5 6.16 -3.21 -10.85
N GLY A 6 7.33 -3.32 -11.47
CA GLY A 6 8.27 -4.44 -11.27
C GLY A 6 8.78 -4.59 -9.83
N TRP A 7 8.63 -3.54 -9.01
CA TRP A 7 8.99 -3.48 -7.59
C TRP A 7 7.88 -4.01 -6.65
N MET A 8 6.66 -4.23 -7.16
CA MET A 8 5.52 -4.68 -6.37
C MET A 8 5.54 -6.19 -6.10
N GLN A 9 5.11 -6.59 -4.91
CA GLN A 9 4.92 -7.99 -4.54
C GLN A 9 3.44 -8.40 -4.62
N LEU A 10 3.06 -9.03 -5.73
CA LEU A 10 1.69 -9.48 -5.96
C LEU A 10 1.41 -10.90 -5.42
N PRO A 11 0.17 -11.19 -4.96
CA PRO A 11 -0.97 -10.27 -4.89
C PRO A 11 -0.97 -9.37 -3.64
N THR A 12 0.02 -9.53 -2.74
CA THR A 12 0.01 -8.94 -1.41
C THR A 12 -0.15 -7.41 -1.41
N ASP A 13 0.59 -6.69 -2.24
CA ASP A 13 0.53 -5.23 -2.27
C ASP A 13 -0.84 -4.71 -2.72
N ASN A 14 -1.45 -5.35 -3.71
CA ASN A 14 -2.81 -5.03 -4.10
C ASN A 14 -3.80 -5.25 -2.95
N GLN A 15 -3.64 -6.34 -2.20
CA GLN A 15 -4.50 -6.62 -1.05
C GLN A 15 -4.31 -5.59 0.07
N ILE A 16 -3.08 -5.10 0.30
CA ILE A 16 -2.81 -4.02 1.26
C ILE A 16 -3.54 -2.75 0.84
N LEU A 17 -3.40 -2.32 -0.42
CA LEU A 17 -4.07 -1.13 -0.94
C LEU A 17 -5.60 -1.25 -0.86
N GLU A 18 -6.15 -2.38 -1.29
CA GLU A 18 -7.60 -2.67 -1.19
C GLU A 18 -8.11 -2.66 0.26
N ALA A 19 -7.30 -3.10 1.24
CA ALA A 19 -7.70 -3.03 2.65
C ALA A 19 -7.78 -1.58 3.16
N LEU A 20 -6.98 -0.67 2.59
CA LEU A 20 -6.90 0.73 2.99
C LEU A 20 -7.98 1.61 2.34
N THR A 21 -8.70 1.14 1.31
CA THR A 21 -9.83 1.87 0.71
C THR A 21 -11.10 1.89 1.59
N THR A 22 -11.01 1.43 2.84
CA THR A 22 -12.15 1.41 3.78
C THR A 22 -12.51 2.80 4.32
N GLY A 23 -11.67 3.82 4.08
CA GLY A 23 -11.80 5.15 4.67
C GLY A 23 -11.43 5.20 6.16
N LEU A 24 -10.75 4.16 6.65
CA LEU A 24 -10.24 4.06 8.02
C LEU A 24 -8.72 3.98 8.01
N ASP A 25 -8.11 4.57 9.02
CA ASP A 25 -6.70 4.41 9.32
C ASP A 25 -6.43 3.02 9.91
N LEU A 26 -5.57 2.23 9.26
CA LEU A 26 -5.32 0.85 9.67
C LEU A 26 -3.89 0.63 10.17
N LYS A 27 -3.76 -0.19 11.23
CA LYS A 27 -2.47 -0.71 11.69
C LYS A 27 -2.02 -1.92 10.87
N PRO A 28 -0.70 -2.21 10.81
CA PRO A 28 -0.18 -3.40 10.10
C PRO A 28 -0.83 -4.72 10.53
N SER A 29 -1.15 -4.88 11.82
CA SER A 29 -1.83 -6.07 12.33
C SER A 29 -3.26 -6.20 11.82
N THR A 30 -3.98 -5.09 11.69
CA THR A 30 -5.35 -5.06 11.18
C THR A 30 -5.38 -5.39 9.70
N ILE A 31 -4.47 -4.79 8.92
CA ILE A 31 -4.30 -5.11 7.49
C ILE A 31 -4.02 -6.61 7.32
N ALA A 32 -2.97 -7.11 7.98
CA ALA A 32 -2.54 -8.51 7.90
C ALA A 32 -3.67 -9.51 8.24
N HIS A 33 -4.44 -9.22 9.30
CA HIS A 33 -5.58 -10.05 9.69
C HIS A 33 -6.65 -10.12 8.58
N ASN A 34 -7.01 -8.98 7.99
CA ASN A 34 -8.07 -8.92 6.98
C ASN A 34 -7.65 -9.52 5.63
N ILE A 35 -6.37 -9.44 5.25
CA ILE A 35 -5.88 -10.00 3.99
C ILE A 35 -5.34 -11.43 4.10
N GLY A 36 -5.39 -12.02 5.30
CA GLY A 36 -4.93 -13.40 5.55
C GLY A 36 -3.42 -13.60 5.38
N LYS A 37 -2.61 -12.57 5.65
CA LYS A 37 -1.13 -12.60 5.54
C LYS A 37 -0.48 -12.55 6.91
N ALA A 38 0.78 -12.99 6.97
CA ALA A 38 1.59 -12.78 8.16
C ALA A 38 1.83 -11.28 8.38
N ARG A 39 1.78 -10.85 9.65
CA ARG A 39 2.05 -9.44 10.01
C ARG A 39 3.43 -8.99 9.54
N THR A 40 4.44 -9.85 9.61
CA THR A 40 5.80 -9.55 9.15
C THR A 40 5.83 -9.22 7.66
N THR A 41 5.13 -9.98 6.82
CA THR A 41 5.01 -9.69 5.38
C THR A 41 4.40 -8.32 5.13
N VAL A 42 3.35 -7.95 5.86
CA VAL A 42 2.74 -6.62 5.72
C VAL A 42 3.69 -5.52 6.19
N GLN A 43 4.38 -5.73 7.31
CA GLN A 43 5.36 -4.76 7.83
C GLN A 43 6.55 -4.53 6.89
N GLU A 44 6.95 -5.54 6.12
CA GLU A 44 8.01 -5.41 5.10
C GLU A 44 7.52 -4.63 3.87
N ARG A 45 6.23 -4.74 3.51
CA ARG A 45 5.66 -4.08 2.32
C ARG A 45 5.20 -2.65 2.54
N LEU A 46 4.70 -2.31 3.74
CA LEU A 46 4.20 -0.96 4.01
C LEU A 46 5.25 0.14 3.74
N PRO A 47 6.52 0.04 4.17
CA PRO A 47 7.54 1.05 3.87
C PRO A 47 7.75 1.23 2.36
N VAL A 48 7.75 0.14 1.59
CA VAL A 48 7.92 0.22 0.13
C VAL A 48 6.72 0.92 -0.51
N LEU A 49 5.49 0.63 -0.07
CA LEU A 49 4.32 1.32 -0.59
C LEU A 49 4.28 2.81 -0.21
N VAL A 50 4.85 3.18 0.95
CA VAL A 50 5.06 4.58 1.34
C VAL A 50 6.12 5.25 0.47
N GLU A 51 7.24 4.57 0.22
CA GLU A 51 8.35 5.05 -0.62
C GLU A 51 7.88 5.41 -2.03
N TYR A 52 6.96 4.63 -2.61
CA TYR A 52 6.35 4.92 -3.91
C TYR A 52 5.08 5.78 -3.84
N GLY A 53 4.74 6.32 -2.65
CA GLY A 53 3.64 7.25 -2.48
C GLY A 53 2.24 6.67 -2.68
N LEU A 54 2.06 5.34 -2.69
CA LEU A 54 0.73 4.71 -2.84
C LEU A 54 -0.06 4.66 -1.53
N ILE A 55 0.63 4.78 -0.40
CA ILE A 55 0.05 4.90 0.94
C ILE A 55 0.88 5.91 1.73
N GLU A 56 0.36 6.38 2.86
CA GLU A 56 1.11 7.20 3.78
C GLU A 56 0.94 6.73 5.23
N LYS A 57 1.93 7.06 6.07
CA LYS A 57 1.86 6.84 7.52
C LYS A 57 1.18 8.06 8.15
N VAL A 58 0.06 7.84 8.81
CA VAL A 58 -0.79 8.91 9.37
C VAL A 58 -0.11 9.57 10.58
N ASP A 59 0.49 8.77 11.46
CA ASP A 59 1.09 9.25 12.70
C ASP A 59 2.18 8.31 13.25
N ASP A 60 2.78 8.70 14.38
CA ASP A 60 3.77 7.87 15.09
C ASP A 60 3.16 6.65 15.80
N ALA A 61 1.83 6.55 15.91
CA ALA A 61 1.14 5.39 16.46
C ALA A 61 1.03 4.22 15.45
N GLY A 62 1.51 4.42 14.21
CA GLY A 62 1.73 3.39 13.21
C GLY A 62 0.48 3.04 12.41
N TYR A 63 -0.37 4.04 12.19
CA TYR A 63 -1.52 3.96 11.29
C TYR A 63 -1.13 4.32 9.86
N TYR A 64 -1.81 3.70 8.89
CA TYR A 64 -1.61 3.91 7.46
C TYR A 64 -2.96 4.18 6.78
N GLN A 65 -2.92 4.98 5.73
CA GLN A 65 -4.05 5.24 4.83
C GLN A 65 -3.60 5.22 3.38
N ILE A 66 -4.54 5.02 2.46
CA ILE A 66 -4.28 5.09 1.02
C ILE A 66 -4.18 6.55 0.57
N THR A 67 -3.29 6.84 -0.39
CA THR A 67 -3.17 8.16 -1.02
C THR A 67 -4.04 8.25 -2.28
N PRO A 68 -4.27 9.45 -2.84
CA PRO A 68 -4.91 9.60 -4.15
C PRO A 68 -4.23 8.80 -5.27
N GLU A 69 -2.90 8.70 -5.26
CA GLU A 69 -2.10 7.91 -6.20
C GLU A 69 -2.37 6.40 -6.03
N GLY A 70 -2.48 5.93 -4.79
CA GLY A 70 -2.90 4.57 -4.46
C GLY A 70 -4.28 4.23 -5.02
N GLU A 71 -5.25 5.13 -4.86
CA GLU A 71 -6.59 4.97 -5.43
C GLU A 71 -6.55 4.95 -6.97
N ALA A 72 -5.83 5.89 -7.59
CA ALA A 72 -5.67 5.94 -9.04
C ALA A 72 -5.05 4.65 -9.60
N TYR A 73 -4.04 4.09 -8.92
CA TYR A 73 -3.46 2.80 -9.28
C TYR A 73 -4.49 1.67 -9.22
N LEU A 74 -5.28 1.59 -8.15
CA LEU A 74 -6.32 0.55 -7.99
C LEU A 74 -7.40 0.62 -9.08
N GLU A 75 -7.74 1.82 -9.52
CA GLU A 75 -8.67 2.07 -10.63
C GLU A 75 -8.05 1.79 -12.02
N GLY A 76 -6.72 1.67 -12.08
CA GLY A 76 -5.97 1.50 -13.32
C GLY A 76 -5.78 2.79 -14.11
N ASN A 77 -5.78 3.93 -13.40
CA ASN A 77 -5.52 5.27 -13.92
C ASN A 77 -4.04 5.68 -13.74
N LEU A 78 -3.23 4.84 -13.10
CA LEU A 78 -1.81 5.06 -12.85
C LEU A 78 -1.01 3.77 -13.10
N ASP A 79 0.11 3.89 -13.81
CA ASP A 79 1.10 2.83 -13.96
C ASP A 79 2.14 2.95 -12.84
N ALA A 80 2.28 1.90 -12.03
CA ALA A 80 3.18 1.92 -10.90
C ALA A 80 4.67 1.81 -11.31
N ASP A 81 4.98 1.44 -12.56
CA ASP A 81 6.36 1.55 -13.10
C ASP A 81 6.78 3.00 -13.38
N ASP A 82 5.83 3.93 -13.52
CA ASP A 82 6.12 5.35 -13.72
C ASP A 82 6.41 6.10 -12.41
N LEU A 83 6.22 5.45 -11.26
CA LEU A 83 6.51 6.01 -9.95
C LEU A 83 7.99 5.89 -9.62
N GLU A 84 8.58 6.99 -9.15
CA GLU A 84 9.94 7.00 -8.63
C GLU A 84 9.90 6.85 -7.10
N PRO A 85 10.75 5.99 -6.50
CA PRO A 85 10.83 5.83 -5.06
C PRO A 85 11.41 7.09 -4.40
N ASP A 86 10.69 7.63 -3.42
CA ASP A 86 11.17 8.72 -2.58
C ASP A 86 12.12 8.18 -1.51
N THR A 87 13.42 8.42 -1.70
CA THR A 87 14.51 7.80 -0.94
C THR A 87 15.08 8.69 0.18
N GLU A 88 14.36 9.75 0.58
CA GLU A 88 14.77 10.70 1.64
C GLU A 88 15.00 10.06 3.03
#